data_AF-A0A497HIY5-F1
#
_entry.id   AF-A0A497HIY5-F1
#
_cell.length_a   1.000
_cell.length_b   1.000
_cell.length_c   1.000
_cell.angle_alpha   90.00
_cell.angle_beta   90.00
_cell.angle_gamma   90.00
#
_symmetry.space_group_name_H-M   'P 1'
#
loop_
_entity.id
_entity.type
_entity.pdbx_description
1 polymer ?
#
loop_
_entity_poly.entity_id
_entity_poly.type
_entity_poly.pdbx_seq_one_letter_code
_entity_poly.pdbx_strand_id
1 'polypeptide(L)'
;KKIKERLVEDGMVVTQLPNVILHKREASKVYSSISSIFPIHRIYFSPVPSLGGFWNFAVGSRKYHPEIAISKTRLASRFYSRDIHGALFGYGKVFEDFIK
;
A
#
# COMPACT_ATOMS: atom_id res chain seq x y z
N LYS A 1 8.02 -6.94 -14.08
CA LYS A 1 9.43 -7.41 -14.01
C LYS A 1 10.45 -6.27 -13.88
N LYS A 2 10.46 -5.28 -14.78
CA LYS A 2 11.40 -4.14 -14.78
C LYS A 2 11.60 -3.38 -13.46
N ILE A 3 10.59 -3.30 -12.59
CA ILE A 3 10.69 -2.60 -11.29
C ILE A 3 11.44 -3.45 -10.25
N LYS A 4 11.12 -4.75 -10.14
CA LYS A 4 11.78 -5.67 -9.18
C LYS A 4 13.27 -5.80 -9.43
N GLU A 5 13.67 -5.80 -10.69
CA GLU A 5 15.07 -5.87 -11.12
C GLU A 5 15.89 -4.61 -10.77
N ARG A 6 15.22 -3.48 -10.53
CA ARG A 6 15.86 -2.21 -10.14
C ARG A 6 15.91 -2.01 -8.63
N LEU A 7 15.23 -2.85 -7.86
CA LEU A 7 15.25 -2.78 -6.40
C LEU A 7 16.41 -3.61 -5.86
N VAL A 8 16.97 -3.13 -4.74
CA VAL A 8 17.88 -3.92 -3.90
C VAL A 8 17.19 -5.21 -3.42
N GLU A 9 17.98 -6.15 -2.91
CA GLU A 9 17.53 -7.52 -2.61
C GLU A 9 16.33 -7.57 -1.65
N ASP A 10 16.27 -6.67 -0.69
CA ASP A 10 15.21 -6.54 0.31
C ASP A 10 14.29 -5.33 0.09
N GLY A 11 14.35 -4.74 -1.12
CA GLY A 11 13.65 -3.51 -1.45
C GLY A 11 12.12 -3.62 -1.46
N MET A 12 11.48 -2.45 -1.40
CA MET A 12 10.04 -2.27 -1.44
C MET A 12 9.65 -1.22 -2.48
N VAL A 13 8.41 -1.30 -2.96
CA VAL A 13 7.78 -0.30 -3.82
C VAL A 13 6.39 0.01 -3.30
N VAL A 14 5.99 1.27 -3.44
CA VAL A 14 4.61 1.71 -3.21
C VAL A 14 4.12 2.39 -4.48
N THR A 15 2.88 2.11 -4.87
CA THR A 15 2.19 2.81 -5.95
C THR A 15 0.82 3.25 -5.51
N GLN A 16 0.32 4.33 -6.10
CA GLN A 16 -1.05 4.73 -5.94
C GLN A 16 -1.99 3.68 -6.52
N LEU A 17 -3.13 3.52 -5.87
CA LEU A 17 -4.24 2.69 -6.27
C LEU A 17 -5.50 3.56 -6.19
N PRO A 18 -6.31 3.67 -7.26
CA PRO A 18 -7.51 4.48 -7.17
C PRO A 18 -8.45 3.95 -6.09
N ASN A 19 -9.47 4.74 -5.75
CA ASN A 19 -10.48 4.29 -4.80
C ASN A 19 -11.04 2.93 -5.25
N VAL A 20 -10.81 1.88 -4.44
CA VAL A 20 -11.07 0.48 -4.78
C VAL A 20 -12.56 0.21 -4.93
N ILE A 21 -13.40 0.95 -4.18
CA ILE A 21 -14.85 0.83 -4.25
C ILE A 21 -15.38 1.46 -5.55
N LEU A 22 -14.89 2.66 -5.89
CA LEU A 22 -15.36 3.41 -7.05
C LEU A 22 -14.75 2.90 -8.38
N HIS A 23 -13.53 2.39 -8.34
CA HIS A 23 -12.72 2.02 -9.52
C HIS A 23 -12.10 0.62 -9.37
N LYS A 24 -12.92 -0.37 -9.00
CA LYS A 24 -12.48 -1.75 -8.71
C LYS A 24 -11.65 -2.36 -9.83
N ARG A 25 -12.03 -2.17 -11.09
CA ARG A 25 -11.36 -2.79 -12.25
C ARG A 25 -9.95 -2.23 -12.45
N GLU A 26 -9.80 -0.91 -12.39
CA GLU A 26 -8.54 -0.21 -12.54
C GLU A 26 -7.61 -0.57 -11.38
N ALA A 27 -8.15 -0.56 -10.17
CA ALA A 27 -7.41 -0.92 -8.98
C ALA A 27 -6.96 -2.40 -9.03
N SER A 28 -7.83 -3.34 -9.41
CA SER A 28 -7.47 -4.77 -9.52
C SER A 28 -6.31 -5.02 -10.50
N LYS A 29 -6.27 -4.30 -11.64
CA LYS A 29 -5.16 -4.39 -12.60
C LYS A 29 -3.81 -3.94 -12.01
N VAL A 30 -3.82 -2.81 -11.29
CA VAL A 30 -2.61 -2.30 -10.63
C VAL A 30 -2.16 -3.24 -9.51
N TYR A 31 -3.10 -3.69 -8.67
CA TYR A 31 -2.78 -4.58 -7.56
C TYR A 31 -2.25 -5.94 -8.05
N SER A 32 -2.86 -6.52 -9.08
CA SER A 32 -2.42 -7.79 -9.70
C SER A 32 -0.99 -7.69 -10.27
N SER A 33 -0.62 -6.51 -10.79
CA SER A 33 0.73 -6.25 -11.27
C SER A 33 1.76 -6.25 -10.15
N ILE A 34 1.39 -5.79 -8.95
CA ILE A 34 2.26 -5.81 -7.77
C ILE A 34 2.32 -7.21 -7.17
N SER A 35 1.18 -7.86 -6.93
CA SER A 35 1.10 -9.18 -6.29
C SER A 35 1.79 -10.29 -7.09
N SER A 36 1.77 -10.21 -8.43
CA SER A 36 2.47 -11.17 -9.30
C SER A 36 4.01 -11.05 -9.26
N ILE A 37 4.54 -9.94 -8.73
CA ILE A 37 5.98 -9.64 -8.73
C ILE A 37 6.60 -9.85 -7.34
N PHE A 38 5.88 -9.47 -6.28
CA PHE A 38 6.40 -9.38 -4.93
C PHE A 38 5.81 -10.46 -4.00
N PRO A 39 6.67 -11.16 -3.22
CA PRO A 39 6.20 -12.20 -2.29
C PRO A 39 5.33 -11.63 -1.18
N ILE A 40 5.59 -10.40 -0.74
CA ILE A 40 4.77 -9.67 0.21
C ILE A 40 4.11 -8.51 -0.52
N HIS A 41 2.79 -8.43 -0.43
CA HIS A 41 2.01 -7.37 -1.06
C HIS A 41 0.80 -7.04 -0.18
N ARG A 42 0.51 -5.75 -0.04
CA ARG A 42 -0.60 -5.25 0.79
C ARG A 42 -1.26 -4.04 0.15
N ILE A 43 -2.52 -3.81 0.48
CA ILE A 43 -3.19 -2.53 0.28
C ILE A 43 -3.20 -1.79 1.62
N TYR A 44 -2.91 -0.49 1.58
CA TYR A 44 -3.30 0.40 2.66
C TYR A 44 -4.13 1.54 2.10
N PHE A 45 -4.87 2.16 3.00
CA PHE A 45 -5.83 3.19 2.71
C PHE A 45 -5.42 4.50 3.37
N SER A 46 -5.76 5.64 2.80
CA SER A 46 -5.58 6.95 3.46
C SER A 46 -6.68 7.93 3.06
N PRO A 47 -7.16 8.78 4.00
CA PRO A 47 -7.94 9.95 3.63
C PRO A 47 -7.06 10.94 2.85
N VAL A 48 -7.47 11.23 1.62
CA VAL A 48 -6.90 12.27 0.77
C VAL A 48 -8.07 13.06 0.20
N PRO A 49 -8.55 14.11 0.89
CA PRO A 49 -9.81 14.80 0.55
C PRO A 49 -9.89 15.29 -0.89
N SER A 50 -8.78 15.81 -1.43
CA SER A 50 -8.68 16.30 -2.80
C SER A 50 -8.80 15.21 -3.87
N LEU A 51 -8.68 13.92 -3.52
CA LEU A 51 -8.80 12.77 -4.42
C LEU A 51 -10.12 12.01 -4.24
N GLY A 52 -11.18 12.68 -3.76
CA GLY A 52 -12.49 12.05 -3.53
C GLY A 52 -12.60 11.38 -2.17
N GLY A 53 -12.03 12.01 -1.14
CA GLY A 53 -12.09 11.55 0.24
C GLY A 53 -11.08 10.46 0.54
N PHE A 54 -11.25 9.28 -0.07
CA PHE A 54 -10.44 8.10 0.24
C PHE A 54 -9.65 7.59 -0.95
N TRP A 55 -8.36 7.33 -0.70
CA TRP A 55 -7.43 6.80 -1.70
C TRP A 55 -6.71 5.58 -1.17
N ASN A 56 -6.28 4.71 -2.08
CA ASN A 56 -5.59 3.48 -1.74
C ASN A 56 -4.18 3.48 -2.29
N PHE A 57 -3.38 2.57 -1.76
CA PHE A 57 -2.00 2.39 -2.16
C PHE A 57 -1.68 0.91 -2.11
N ALA A 58 -0.99 0.43 -3.13
CA ALA A 58 -0.48 -0.93 -3.17
C ALA A 58 1.01 -0.92 -2.82
N VAL A 59 1.39 -1.82 -1.92
CA VAL A 59 2.78 -2.02 -1.52
C VAL A 59 3.24 -3.39 -2.02
N GLY A 60 4.41 -3.44 -2.63
CA GLY A 60 5.13 -4.67 -2.93
C GLY A 60 6.46 -4.70 -2.19
N SER A 61 6.77 -5.80 -1.51
CA SER A 61 7.97 -5.96 -0.70
C SER A 61 8.64 -7.30 -0.97
N ARG A 62 9.98 -7.29 -1.00
CA ARG A 62 10.78 -8.51 -1.13
C ARG A 62 11.02 -9.21 0.20
N LYS A 63 11.01 -8.48 1.32
CA LYS A 63 11.42 -9.02 2.64
C LYS A 63 10.60 -8.50 3.81
N TYR A 64 10.44 -7.17 3.93
CA TYR A 64 9.84 -6.56 5.12
C TYR A 64 8.31 -6.51 5.04
N HIS A 65 7.63 -6.85 6.13
CA HIS A 65 6.18 -6.78 6.20
C HIS A 65 5.73 -5.33 6.41
N PRO A 66 4.99 -4.72 5.47
CA PRO A 66 4.72 -3.28 5.51
C PRO A 66 3.82 -2.86 6.67
N GLU A 67 2.99 -3.76 7.23
CA GLU A 67 2.14 -3.45 8.39
C GLU A 67 2.96 -3.19 9.66
N ILE A 68 4.21 -3.68 9.73
CA ILE A 68 5.08 -3.56 10.90
C ILE A 68 5.90 -2.28 10.76
N ALA A 69 5.58 -1.25 11.54
CA ALA A 69 6.34 -0.01 11.59
C ALA A 69 7.66 -0.20 12.36
N ILE A 70 8.76 -0.39 11.64
CA ILE A 70 10.10 -0.68 12.21
C ILE A 70 10.75 0.58 12.84
N SER A 71 10.38 1.77 12.39
CA SER A 71 11.04 3.02 12.78
C SER A 71 10.35 3.72 13.96
N LYS A 72 11.14 4.32 14.86
CA LYS A 72 10.70 5.52 15.61
C LYS A 72 10.84 6.68 14.63
N THR A 73 9.73 7.08 13.99
CA THR A 73 9.75 8.23 13.09
C THR A 73 10.36 9.43 13.82
N ARG A 74 11.51 9.91 13.33
CA ARG A 74 12.17 11.12 13.85
C ARG A 74 11.62 12.39 13.21
N LEU A 75 10.69 12.24 12.27
CA LEU A 75 10.06 13.33 11.55
C LEU A 75 8.79 13.75 12.29
N ALA A 76 8.73 15.02 12.67
CA ALA A 76 7.48 15.64 13.08
C ALA A 76 6.54 15.64 11.87
N SER A 77 5.38 15.00 12.01
CA SER A 77 4.40 14.84 10.94
C SER A 77 3.03 15.30 11.45
N ARG A 78 2.22 15.84 10.55
CA ARG A 78 0.83 16.25 10.85
C ARG A 78 -0.17 15.11 10.74
N PHE A 79 0.24 13.94 10.21
CA PHE A 79 -0.66 12.84 9.90
C PHE A 79 -0.05 11.48 10.20
N TYR A 80 1.12 11.16 9.65
CA TYR A 80 1.73 9.85 9.84
C TYR A 80 2.26 9.66 11.28
N SER A 81 1.74 8.65 11.96
CA SER A 81 2.26 8.13 13.23
C SER A 81 2.31 6.60 13.17
N ARG A 82 2.94 5.96 14.16
CA ARG A 82 2.96 4.49 14.24
C ARG A 82 1.56 3.90 14.37
N ASP A 83 0.70 4.53 15.15
CA ASP A 83 -0.68 4.06 15.37
C ASP A 83 -1.52 4.24 14.11
N ILE A 84 -1.35 5.39 13.43
CA ILE A 84 -2.02 5.65 12.15
C ILE A 84 -1.55 4.64 11.11
N HIS A 85 -0.24 4.40 10.99
CA HIS A 85 0.29 3.37 10.09
C HIS A 85 -0.41 2.03 10.27
N GLY A 86 -0.49 1.52 11.51
CA GLY A 86 -1.18 0.27 11.81
C GLY A 86 -2.66 0.29 11.40
N ALA A 87 -3.36 1.39 11.67
CA ALA A 87 -4.77 1.55 11.30
C ALA A 87 -5.01 1.55 9.78
N LEU A 88 -4.16 2.25 9.01
CA LEU A 88 -4.28 2.33 7.55
C LEU A 88 -4.13 0.96 6.87
N PHE A 89 -3.24 0.11 7.39
CA PHE A 89 -3.09 -1.27 6.91
C PHE A 89 -4.18 -2.21 7.45
N GLY A 90 -4.61 -2.02 8.70
CA GLY A 90 -5.70 -2.80 9.29
C GLY A 90 -7.00 -2.68 8.47
N TYR A 91 -7.36 -1.45 8.11
CA TYR A 91 -8.51 -1.19 7.23
C TYR A 91 -8.24 -1.59 5.77
N GLY A 92 -6.98 -1.51 5.33
CA GLY A 92 -6.52 -1.96 4.02
C GLY A 92 -6.95 -3.39 3.65
N LYS A 93 -7.02 -4.31 4.63
CA LYS A 93 -7.44 -5.70 4.43
C LYS A 93 -8.83 -5.84 3.82
N VAL A 94 -9.77 -4.96 4.19
CA VAL A 94 -11.13 -4.94 3.62
C VAL A 94 -11.08 -4.71 2.11
N PHE A 95 -10.19 -3.83 1.64
CA PHE A 95 -10.04 -3.56 0.22
C PHE A 95 -9.32 -4.68 -0.53
N GLU A 96 -8.39 -5.39 0.11
CA GLU A 96 -7.78 -6.59 -0.47
C GLU A 96 -8.82 -7.66 -0.75
N ASP A 97 -9.71 -7.92 0.22
CA ASP A 97 -10.77 -8.92 0.08
C ASP A 97 -11.84 -8.47 -0.90
N PHE A 98 -12.07 -7.17 -1.05
CA PHE A 98 -12.96 -6.63 -2.06
C PHE A 98 -12.41 -6.75 -3.49
N ILE A 99 -11.08 -6.71 -3.67
CA ILE A 99 -10.44 -6.72 -5.00
C ILE A 99 -10.08 -8.12 -5.50
N LYS A 100 -9.88 -9.07 -4.59
CA LYS A 100 -9.79 -10.51 -4.91
C LYS A 100 -11.11 -10.99 -5.52
#